data_AF-A0A914MRH5-F1
#
_entry.id   AF-A0A914MRH5-F1
#
_cell.length_a   1.000
_cell.length_b   1.000
_cell.length_c   1.000
_cell.angle_alpha   90.00
_cell.angle_beta   90.00
_cell.angle_gamma   90.00
#
_symmetry.space_group_name_H-M   'P 1'
#
loop_
_entity.id
_entity.type
_entity.pdbx_description
1 polymer ?
#
loop_
_entity_poly.entity_id
_entity_poly.type
_entity_poly.pdbx_seq_one_letter_code
_entity_poly.pdbx_strand_id
1 'polypeptide(L)'
;MIEASLVILFVVSTLIGLLASYGGFTRFVFIFYLKMVVFHLSILLAAFCALFGTLITYFYNEGCIVAMNSFNFICSFWLDIDFEIRGLEKIEEASGSENKPVVLISNHQSSLDLFTLSKMWPSKTTIMMKNSLKYVPIFNIGAIMVCYIFNFLRTMNKLCLG
;
A
#
# COMPACT_ATOMS: atom_id res chain seq x y z
N MET A 1 -18.50 -1.35 -10.33
CA MET A 1 -19.26 -1.29 -9.06
C MET A 1 -18.40 -0.84 -7.87
N ILE A 2 -17.21 -1.41 -7.64
CA ILE A 2 -16.34 -1.05 -6.49
C ILE A 2 -15.85 0.42 -6.52
N GLU A 3 -15.51 0.93 -7.70
CA GLU A 3 -15.03 2.31 -7.91
C GLU A 3 -16.09 3.37 -7.53
N ALA A 4 -17.32 3.19 -8.02
CA ALA A 4 -18.45 4.05 -7.66
C ALA A 4 -18.74 3.97 -6.17
N SER A 5 -18.68 2.78 -5.55
CA SER A 5 -18.86 2.65 -4.11
C SER A 5 -17.76 3.30 -3.28
N LEU A 6 -16.51 3.39 -3.75
CA LEU A 6 -15.43 4.10 -3.05
C LEU A 6 -15.62 5.61 -3.11
N VAL A 7 -15.99 6.15 -4.26
CA VAL A 7 -16.32 7.58 -4.40
C VAL A 7 -17.56 7.94 -3.58
N ILE A 8 -18.57 7.07 -3.58
CA ILE A 8 -19.78 7.25 -2.75
C ILE A 8 -19.42 7.19 -1.26
N LEU A 9 -18.61 6.22 -0.82
CA LEU A 9 -18.12 6.14 0.56
C LEU A 9 -17.33 7.38 0.96
N PHE A 10 -16.49 7.91 0.07
CA PHE A 10 -15.73 9.14 0.29
C PHE A 10 -16.66 10.34 0.48
N VAL A 11 -17.60 10.56 -0.45
CA VAL A 11 -18.57 11.66 -0.39
C VAL A 11 -19.45 11.54 0.85
N VAL A 12 -19.95 10.35 1.16
CA VAL A 12 -20.79 10.07 2.32
C VAL A 12 -20.01 10.29 3.63
N SER A 13 -18.75 9.83 3.72
CA SER A 13 -17.91 10.08 4.90
C SER A 13 -17.62 11.56 5.13
N THR A 14 -17.44 12.33 4.05
CA THR A 14 -17.22 13.78 4.11
C THR A 14 -18.49 14.50 4.59
N LEU A 15 -19.65 14.09 4.10
CA LEU A 15 -20.96 14.66 4.48
C LEU A 15 -21.33 14.33 5.94
N ILE A 16 -21.09 13.09 6.38
CA ILE A 16 -21.27 12.66 7.78
C ILE A 16 -20.32 13.44 8.68
N GLY A 17 -19.08 13.66 8.25
CA GLY A 17 -18.11 14.46 8.98
C GLY A 17 -18.56 15.91 9.21
N LEU A 18 -19.12 16.54 8.17
CA LEU A 18 -19.70 17.89 8.23
C LEU A 18 -20.89 17.97 9.21
N LEU A 19 -21.79 16.99 9.16
CA LEU A 19 -22.94 16.92 10.07
C LEU A 19 -22.51 16.61 11.52
N ALA A 20 -21.47 15.80 11.68
CA ALA A 20 -20.93 15.45 12.97
C ALA A 20 -20.33 16.68 13.65
N SER A 21 -19.67 17.62 12.96
CA SER A 21 -19.08 18.85 13.53
C SER A 21 -19.97 19.63 14.56
N TYR A 22 -21.28 19.42 14.56
CA TYR A 22 -22.25 20.03 15.48
C TYR A 22 -22.18 19.59 16.97
N GLY A 23 -21.35 18.62 17.41
CA GLY A 23 -21.27 18.29 18.84
C GLY A 23 -20.10 17.42 19.35
N GLY A 24 -19.08 18.02 19.98
CA GLY A 24 -18.14 17.41 20.94
C GLY A 24 -17.58 16.00 20.66
N PHE A 25 -18.36 14.94 20.95
CA PHE A 25 -18.05 13.53 20.66
C PHE A 25 -17.76 13.28 19.17
N THR A 26 -18.41 14.05 18.32
CA THR A 26 -18.27 14.00 16.88
C THR A 26 -16.93 14.51 16.36
N ARG A 27 -16.21 15.32 17.14
CA ARG A 27 -14.91 15.88 16.72
C ARG A 27 -13.88 14.77 16.52
N PHE A 28 -13.81 13.79 17.41
CA PHE A 28 -12.87 12.66 17.28
C PHE A 28 -13.22 11.78 16.08
N VAL A 29 -14.51 11.50 15.90
CA VAL A 29 -15.02 10.73 14.75
C VAL A 29 -14.75 11.48 13.45
N PHE A 30 -14.99 12.79 13.41
CA PHE A 30 -14.70 13.64 12.26
C PHE A 30 -13.20 13.64 11.92
N ILE A 31 -12.33 13.85 12.91
CA ILE A 31 -10.87 13.83 12.71
C ILE A 31 -10.43 12.46 12.21
N PHE A 32 -10.99 11.37 12.72
CA PHE A 32 -10.72 10.02 12.23
C PHE A 32 -11.07 9.89 10.74
N TYR A 33 -12.28 10.27 10.33
CA TYR A 33 -12.68 10.20 8.92
C TYR A 33 -11.84 11.12 8.03
N LEU A 34 -11.49 12.32 8.51
CA LEU A 34 -10.61 13.23 7.80
C LEU A 34 -9.21 12.61 7.60
N LYS A 35 -8.63 12.01 8.65
CA LYS A 35 -7.35 11.28 8.56
C LYS A 35 -7.44 10.12 7.58
N MET A 36 -8.54 9.37 7.57
CA MET A 36 -8.76 8.28 6.60
C MET A 36 -8.91 8.80 5.17
N VAL A 37 -9.58 9.93 4.96
CA VAL A 37 -9.67 10.59 3.64
C VAL A 37 -8.26 10.97 3.15
N VAL A 38 -7.49 11.66 4.00
CA VAL A 38 -6.10 12.04 3.68
C VAL A 38 -5.25 10.80 3.39
N PHE A 39 -5.39 9.74 4.17
CA PHE A 39 -4.70 8.46 3.95
C PHE A 39 -4.94 7.90 2.54
N HIS A 40 -6.20 7.81 2.10
CA HIS A 40 -6.51 7.29 0.77
C HIS A 40 -6.00 8.22 -0.35
N LEU A 41 -6.04 9.54 -0.14
CA LEU A 41 -5.42 10.49 -1.07
C LEU A 41 -3.90 10.32 -1.12
N SER A 42 -3.25 10.03 0.00
CA SER A 42 -1.82 9.71 0.06
C SER A 42 -1.48 8.44 -0.73
N ILE A 43 -2.33 7.40 -0.69
CA ILE A 43 -2.16 6.20 -1.52
C ILE A 43 -2.19 6.56 -3.01
N LEU A 44 -3.16 7.37 -3.44
CA LEU A 44 -3.29 7.78 -4.83
C LEU A 44 -2.11 8.65 -5.28
N LEU A 45 -1.69 9.60 -4.44
CA LEU A 45 -0.53 10.45 -4.70
C LEU A 45 0.75 9.63 -4.78
N ALA A 46 0.96 8.69 -3.85
CA ALA A 46 2.13 7.83 -3.86
C ALA A 46 2.15 6.91 -5.08
N ALA A 47 0.99 6.37 -5.50
CA ALA A 47 0.89 5.59 -6.74
C ALA A 47 1.24 6.44 -7.98
N PHE A 48 0.82 7.71 -8.00
CA PHE A 48 1.19 8.65 -9.06
C PHE A 48 2.69 8.99 -9.04
N CYS A 49 3.27 9.29 -7.88
CA CYS A 49 4.72 9.53 -7.75
C CYS A 49 5.54 8.28 -8.12
N ALA A 50 5.09 7.09 -7.70
CA ALA A 50 5.72 5.82 -8.01
C ALA A 50 5.76 5.59 -9.52
N LEU A 51 4.71 5.96 -10.28
CA LEU A 51 4.71 5.86 -11.74
C LEU A 51 5.95 6.53 -12.36
N PHE A 52 6.32 7.72 -11.87
CA PHE A 52 7.49 8.43 -12.39
C PHE A 52 8.80 7.92 -11.79
N GLY A 53 8.85 7.69 -10.47
CA GLY A 53 10.05 7.20 -9.81
C GLY A 53 10.50 5.83 -10.31
N THR A 54 9.54 4.99 -10.68
CA THR A 54 9.79 3.63 -11.18
C THR A 54 10.22 3.59 -12.64
N LEU A 55 10.02 4.65 -13.44
CA LEU A 55 10.59 4.71 -14.81
C LEU A 55 12.12 4.58 -14.78
N ILE A 56 12.76 5.13 -13.75
CA ILE A 56 14.22 5.10 -13.58
C ILE A 56 14.65 3.79 -12.92
N THR A 57 13.90 3.31 -11.92
CA THR A 57 14.29 2.13 -11.13
C THR A 57 13.79 0.79 -11.65
N TYR A 58 12.94 0.78 -12.68
CA TYR A 58 12.47 -0.43 -13.36
C TYR A 58 13.63 -1.32 -13.82
N PHE A 59 14.69 -0.71 -14.37
CA PHE A 59 15.87 -1.44 -14.85
C PHE A 59 16.70 -2.08 -13.73
N TYR A 60 16.56 -1.60 -12.50
CA TYR A 60 17.29 -2.10 -11.33
C TYR A 60 16.44 -3.03 -10.45
N ASN A 61 15.16 -3.23 -10.78
CA ASN A 61 14.20 -3.98 -9.98
C ASN A 61 14.04 -3.44 -8.53
N GLU A 62 14.22 -2.13 -8.38
CA GLU A 62 14.11 -1.39 -7.10
C GLU A 62 12.86 -0.49 -7.09
N GLY A 63 11.92 -0.74 -7.99
CA GLY A 63 10.68 0.03 -8.09
C GLY A 63 9.84 -0.02 -6.81
N CYS A 64 9.82 -1.18 -6.13
CA CYS A 64 9.00 -1.39 -4.95
C CYS A 64 9.46 -0.53 -3.79
N ILE A 65 10.74 -0.54 -3.47
CA ILE A 65 11.25 0.24 -2.36
C ILE A 65 11.11 1.75 -2.58
N VAL A 66 11.26 2.23 -3.83
CA VAL A 66 11.01 3.65 -4.15
C VAL A 66 9.54 3.99 -3.93
N ALA A 67 8.61 3.21 -4.49
CA ALA A 67 7.18 3.44 -4.32
C ALA A 67 6.77 3.45 -2.84
N MET A 68 7.30 2.51 -2.07
CA MET A 68 6.99 2.36 -0.65
C MET A 68 7.65 3.44 0.21
N ASN A 69 8.87 3.87 -0.09
CA ASN A 69 9.52 4.98 0.60
C ASN A 69 8.82 6.31 0.31
N SER A 70 8.40 6.56 -0.94
CA SER A 70 7.58 7.71 -1.28
C SER A 70 6.25 7.70 -0.52
N PHE A 71 5.56 6.55 -0.49
CA PHE A 71 4.33 6.37 0.27
C PHE A 71 4.54 6.63 1.77
N ASN A 72 5.57 6.02 2.36
CA ASN A 72 5.94 6.22 3.75
C ASN A 72 6.19 7.70 4.07
N PHE A 73 6.95 8.39 3.24
CA PHE A 73 7.27 9.80 3.43
C PHE A 73 6.01 10.66 3.41
N ILE A 74 5.14 10.47 2.41
CA ILE A 74 3.88 11.19 2.29
C ILE A 74 2.96 10.91 3.48
N CYS A 75 2.78 9.64 3.85
CA CYS A 75 1.87 9.26 4.94
C CYS A 75 2.37 9.65 6.33
N SER A 76 3.67 9.54 6.60
CA SER A 76 4.25 9.85 7.91
C SER A 76 4.07 11.33 8.27
N PHE A 77 3.98 12.21 7.28
CA PHE A 77 3.78 13.64 7.51
C PHE A 77 2.39 13.98 8.10
N TRP A 78 1.34 13.19 7.80
CA TRP A 78 -0.04 13.54 8.16
C TRP A 78 -0.71 12.58 9.16
N LEU A 79 -0.32 11.30 9.17
CA LEU A 79 -1.05 10.29 9.93
C LEU A 79 -0.83 10.40 11.43
N ASP A 80 0.35 10.88 11.85
CA ASP A 80 0.74 10.97 13.26
C ASP A 80 0.49 9.62 13.98
N ILE A 81 1.08 8.56 13.40
CA ILE A 81 0.98 7.18 13.88
C ILE A 81 2.37 6.75 14.31
N ASP A 82 2.50 6.44 15.60
CA ASP A 82 3.67 5.75 16.14
C ASP A 82 3.59 4.26 15.82
N PHE A 83 4.69 3.69 15.36
CA PHE A 83 4.80 2.27 15.06
C PHE A 83 6.10 1.71 15.63
N GLU A 84 6.04 0.45 16.07
CA GLU A 84 7.19 -0.30 16.54
C GLU A 84 7.36 -1.53 15.65
N ILE A 85 8.49 -1.61 14.96
CA ILE A 85 8.85 -2.78 14.14
C ILE A 85 9.68 -3.72 15.01
N ARG A 86 9.26 -4.98 15.07
CA ARG A 86 9.96 -6.04 15.80
C ARG A 86 10.27 -7.19 14.87
N GLY A 87 11.44 -7.81 15.03
CA GLY A 87 11.78 -9.03 14.30
C GLY A 87 12.21 -8.81 12.85
N LEU A 88 12.71 -7.62 12.49
CA LEU A 88 13.15 -7.32 11.13
C LEU A 88 14.35 -8.19 10.72
N GLU A 89 15.22 -8.51 11.67
CA GLU A 89 16.38 -9.39 11.53
C GLU A 89 16.01 -10.78 11.03
N LYS A 90 14.80 -11.26 11.34
CA LYS A 90 14.34 -12.58 10.89
C LYS A 90 14.10 -12.64 9.39
N ILE A 91 13.80 -11.50 8.76
CA ILE A 91 13.64 -11.42 7.30
C ILE A 91 15.00 -11.60 6.62
N GLU A 92 16.03 -10.95 7.17
CA GLU A 92 17.40 -11.08 6.69
C GLU A 92 17.95 -12.49 6.92
N GLU A 93 17.72 -13.06 8.10
CA GLU A 93 18.11 -14.44 8.44
C GLU A 93 17.43 -15.46 7.50
N ALA A 94 16.13 -15.30 7.24
CA ALA A 94 15.39 -16.20 6.36
C ALA A 94 15.86 -16.12 4.89
N SER A 95 16.28 -14.94 4.43
CA SER A 95 16.86 -14.74 3.10
C SER A 95 18.29 -15.33 3.02
N GLY A 96 19.05 -15.24 4.11
CA GLY A 96 20.42 -15.73 4.22
C GLY A 96 21.42 -15.00 3.29
N SER A 97 22.68 -15.45 3.31
CA SER A 97 23.75 -14.86 2.48
C SER A 97 23.57 -15.05 0.98
N GLU A 98 22.70 -15.98 0.59
CA GLU A 98 22.41 -16.32 -0.82
C GLU A 98 21.20 -15.57 -1.40
N ASN A 99 20.56 -14.67 -0.64
CA ASN A 99 19.36 -13.94 -1.05
C ASN A 99 18.22 -14.85 -1.53
N LYS A 100 17.89 -15.88 -0.74
CA LYS A 100 16.85 -16.86 -1.07
C LYS A 100 15.47 -16.18 -1.10
N PRO A 101 14.56 -16.61 -2.00
CA PRO A 101 13.20 -16.10 -2.01
C PRO A 101 12.48 -16.39 -0.69
N VAL A 102 11.88 -15.37 -0.08
CA VAL A 102 11.08 -15.47 1.15
C VAL A 102 9.65 -15.01 0.87
N VAL A 103 8.67 -15.72 1.42
CA VAL A 103 7.26 -15.32 1.36
C VAL A 103 6.86 -14.68 2.68
N LEU A 104 6.58 -13.38 2.65
CA LEU A 104 6.04 -12.65 3.80
C LEU A 104 4.52 -12.83 3.85
N ILE A 105 4.01 -13.36 4.96
CA ILE A 105 2.58 -13.58 5.18
C ILE A 105 2.13 -12.65 6.31
N SER A 106 1.14 -11.81 6.01
CA SER A 106 0.52 -10.90 6.98
C SER A 106 -0.97 -11.15 7.04
N ASN A 107 -1.57 -10.92 8.22
CA ASN A 107 -3.00 -10.71 8.31
C ASN A 107 -3.38 -9.44 7.52
N HIS A 108 -4.61 -9.39 7.00
CA HIS A 108 -5.16 -8.21 6.36
C HIS A 108 -6.39 -7.73 7.16
N GLN A 109 -6.16 -6.84 8.10
CA GLN A 109 -7.16 -6.29 9.01
C GLN A 109 -7.74 -4.97 8.48
N SER A 110 -6.95 -4.17 7.79
CA SER A 110 -7.37 -2.85 7.33
C SER A 110 -6.55 -2.32 6.15
N SER A 111 -6.98 -1.22 5.55
CA SER A 111 -6.15 -0.53 4.55
C SER A 111 -4.88 0.10 5.16
N LEU A 112 -4.86 0.35 6.48
CA LEU A 112 -3.70 0.87 7.20
C LEU A 112 -2.51 -0.10 7.16
N ASP A 113 -2.78 -1.40 6.95
CA ASP A 113 -1.75 -2.44 6.89
C ASP A 113 -0.70 -2.13 5.80
N LEU A 114 -1.10 -1.43 4.73
CA LEU A 114 -0.19 -0.97 3.68
C LEU A 114 0.90 -0.05 4.23
N PHE A 115 0.57 0.83 5.19
CA PHE A 115 1.52 1.77 5.80
C PHE A 115 2.47 1.09 6.78
N THR A 116 1.98 0.12 7.55
CA THR A 116 2.84 -0.66 8.43
C THR A 116 3.79 -1.56 7.64
N LEU A 117 3.29 -2.21 6.58
CA LEU A 117 4.09 -3.08 5.73
C LEU A 117 5.12 -2.30 4.91
N SER A 118 4.80 -1.08 4.48
CA SER A 118 5.75 -0.24 3.74
C SER A 118 7.01 0.09 4.51
N LYS A 119 7.01 0.02 5.84
CA LYS A 119 8.19 0.27 6.66
C LYS A 119 9.13 -0.93 6.81
N MET A 120 8.68 -2.13 6.47
CA MET A 120 9.45 -3.37 6.66
C MET A 120 9.81 -4.09 5.36
N TRP A 121 9.34 -3.63 4.20
CA TRP A 121 9.58 -4.32 2.93
C TRP A 121 11.04 -4.27 2.49
N PRO A 122 11.65 -5.42 2.16
CA PRO A 122 12.96 -5.47 1.51
C PRO A 122 12.99 -4.80 0.13
N SER A 123 14.19 -4.48 -0.36
CA SER A 123 14.41 -3.72 -1.60
C SER A 123 13.79 -4.39 -2.85
N LYS A 124 13.96 -5.71 -2.95
CA LYS A 124 13.46 -6.57 -4.05
C LYS A 124 12.15 -7.29 -3.70
N THR A 125 11.18 -6.55 -3.19
CA THR A 125 9.87 -7.12 -2.84
C THR A 125 8.90 -7.11 -4.01
N THR A 126 8.22 -8.23 -4.24
CA THR A 126 7.02 -8.30 -5.06
C THR A 126 5.79 -8.42 -4.18
N ILE A 127 4.84 -7.50 -4.36
CA ILE A 127 3.59 -7.47 -3.59
C ILE A 127 2.46 -8.12 -4.40
N MET A 128 1.60 -8.85 -3.69
CA MET A 128 0.38 -9.38 -4.25
C MET A 128 -0.77 -8.37 -4.14
N MET A 129 -1.41 -8.09 -5.26
CA MET A 129 -2.55 -7.18 -5.35
C MET A 129 -3.83 -7.91 -5.70
N LYS A 130 -4.96 -7.31 -5.30
CA LYS A 130 -6.29 -7.78 -5.68
C LYS A 130 -6.46 -7.73 -7.21
N ASN A 131 -6.85 -8.84 -7.82
CA ASN A 131 -7.07 -8.97 -9.27
C ASN A 131 -8.04 -7.94 -9.87
N SER A 132 -8.96 -7.35 -9.07
CA SER A 132 -9.84 -6.28 -9.54
C SER A 132 -9.09 -4.97 -9.83
N LEU A 133 -7.94 -4.73 -9.20
CA LEU A 133 -7.16 -3.50 -9.36
C LEU A 133 -6.43 -3.42 -10.71
N LYS A 134 -6.30 -4.54 -11.43
CA LYS A 134 -5.75 -4.54 -12.81
C LYS A 134 -6.59 -3.75 -13.80
N TYR A 135 -7.87 -3.50 -13.48
CA TYR A 135 -8.77 -2.72 -14.33
C TYR A 135 -8.73 -1.22 -14.04
N VAL A 136 -7.96 -0.80 -13.03
CA VAL A 136 -7.74 0.60 -12.70
C VAL A 136 -6.42 1.03 -13.31
N PRO A 137 -6.39 1.96 -14.29
CA PRO A 137 -5.20 2.22 -15.10
C PRO A 137 -3.93 2.53 -14.30
N ILE A 138 -4.04 3.40 -13.28
CA ILE A 138 -2.90 3.81 -12.44
C ILE A 138 -2.33 2.60 -11.68
N PHE A 139 -3.19 1.77 -11.09
CA PHE A 139 -2.75 0.58 -10.36
C PHE A 139 -2.20 -0.51 -11.28
N ASN A 140 -2.77 -0.69 -12.47
CA ASN A 140 -2.28 -1.68 -13.43
C ASN A 140 -0.88 -1.33 -13.95
N ILE A 141 -0.68 -0.10 -14.39
CA ILE A 141 0.63 0.36 -14.90
C ILE A 141 1.65 0.36 -13.75
N GLY A 142 1.29 0.90 -12.59
CA GLY A 142 2.17 0.87 -11.42
C GLY A 142 2.55 -0.55 -11.01
N ALA A 143 1.60 -1.50 -11.03
CA ALA A 143 1.88 -2.89 -10.72
C ALA A 143 2.89 -3.52 -11.67
N ILE A 144 2.82 -3.23 -12.98
CA ILE A 144 3.80 -3.72 -13.96
C ILE A 144 5.20 -3.18 -13.64
N MET A 145 5.30 -1.89 -13.34
CA MET A 145 6.58 -1.21 -13.13
C MET A 145 7.24 -1.56 -11.79
N VAL A 146 6.44 -1.98 -10.82
CA VAL A 146 6.87 -2.33 -9.46
C VAL A 146 6.92 -3.86 -9.26
N CYS A 147 6.74 -4.63 -10.36
CA CYS A 147 6.71 -6.09 -10.35
C CYS A 147 5.68 -6.70 -9.39
N TYR A 148 4.52 -6.07 -9.24
CA TYR A 148 3.40 -6.60 -8.47
C TYR A 148 2.62 -7.66 -9.23
N ILE A 149 2.07 -8.62 -8.49
CA ILE A 149 1.34 -9.76 -9.04
C ILE A 149 -0.13 -9.65 -8.67
N PHE A 150 -1.02 -9.67 -9.66
CA PHE A 150 -2.47 -9.67 -9.46
C PHE A 150 -3.08 -11.06 -9.19
N ASN A 151 -2.33 -12.14 -9.44
CA ASN A 151 -2.88 -13.51 -9.36
C ASN A 151 -1.84 -14.53 -8.86
N PHE A 152 -1.90 -14.86 -7.57
CA PHE A 152 -0.98 -15.77 -6.90
C PHE A 152 -0.89 -17.16 -7.55
N LEU A 153 -2.04 -17.82 -7.73
CA LEU A 153 -2.11 -19.21 -8.18
C LEU A 153 -1.53 -19.38 -9.59
N ARG A 154 -1.75 -18.40 -10.46
CA ARG A 154 -1.20 -18.41 -11.82
C ARG A 154 0.32 -18.23 -11.83
N THR A 155 0.86 -17.44 -10.90
CA THR A 155 2.30 -17.17 -10.82
C THR A 155 3.06 -18.28 -10.10
N MET A 156 2.52 -18.83 -9.00
CA MET A 156 3.11 -19.97 -8.31
C MET A 156 3.17 -21.21 -9.20
N ASN A 157 2.13 -21.50 -9.99
CA ASN A 157 2.19 -22.61 -10.96
C ASN A 157 3.26 -22.43 -12.03
N LYS A 158 3.64 -21.19 -12.37
CA LYS A 158 4.76 -20.95 -13.29
C LYS A 158 6.14 -21.09 -12.62
N LEU A 159 6.22 -20.81 -11.32
CA LEU A 159 7.47 -20.90 -10.55
C LEU A 159 7.75 -22.32 -10.02
N CYS A 160 6.71 -23.11 -9.75
CA CYS A 160 6.84 -24.50 -9.26
C CYS A 160 6.97 -25.55 -10.38
N LEU A 161 6.69 -25.18 -11.65
CA LEU A 161 6.79 -26.07 -12.82
C LEU A 161 7.98 -25.74 -13.74
N GLY A 162 8.89 -24.88 -13.29
CA GLY A 162 10.11 -24.49 -14.00
C GLY A 162 11.34 -25.19 -13.43
#